data_AF-A0A936MQ15-F1
#
_entry.id   AF-A0A936MQ15-F1
#
_cell.length_a   1.000
_cell.length_b   1.000
_cell.length_c   1.000
_cell.angle_alpha   90.00
_cell.angle_beta   90.00
_cell.angle_gamma   90.00
#
_symmetry.space_group_name_H-M   'P 1'
#
loop_
_entity.id
_entity.type
_entity.pdbx_description
1 polymer ?
#
loop_
_entity_poly.entity_id
_entity_poly.type
_entity_poly.pdbx_seq_one_letter_code
_entity_poly.pdbx_strand_id
1 'polypeptide(L)'
;MALTHEEQEYVRAVGRWFYGQAPAQVTEELAKVVAEMMMKVVEGSRAMHLVPRPTGGVPGVAWLCSQAVQAWWRTHHEERVYYAVKQAVAMGYKSTYAMAEMGL
;
A
#
# COMPACT_ATOMS: atom_id res chain seq x y z
N MET A 1 -6.12 -22.69 7.90
CA MET A 1 -5.12 -23.66 7.39
C MET A 1 -3.79 -23.24 8.01
N ALA A 2 -2.93 -24.13 8.50
CA ALA A 2 -1.70 -23.65 9.14
C ALA A 2 -0.78 -22.98 8.10
N LEU A 3 -0.31 -21.76 8.38
CA LEU A 3 0.61 -21.03 7.51
C LEU A 3 1.92 -21.80 7.35
N THR A 4 2.38 -21.94 6.11
CA THR A 4 3.69 -22.48 5.80
C THR A 4 4.81 -21.59 6.33
N HIS A 5 6.01 -22.15 6.45
CA HIS A 5 7.17 -21.38 6.90
C HIS A 5 7.46 -20.18 5.97
N GLU A 6 7.34 -20.38 4.66
CA GLU A 6 7.58 -19.34 3.66
C GLU A 6 6.56 -18.19 3.79
N GLU A 7 5.27 -18.51 3.94
CA GLU A 7 4.22 -17.51 4.18
C GLU A 7 4.49 -16.70 5.46
N GLN A 8 4.97 -17.36 6.51
CA GLN A 8 5.32 -16.66 7.75
C GLN A 8 6.50 -15.71 7.56
N GLU A 9 7.51 -16.08 6.76
CA GLU A 9 8.62 -15.19 6.43
C GLU A 9 8.16 -13.98 5.62
N TYR A 10 7.27 -14.16 4.65
CA TYR A 10 6.68 -13.04 3.91
C TYR A 10 5.91 -12.10 4.83
N VAL A 11 5.07 -12.61 5.72
CA VAL A 11 4.32 -11.79 6.68
C VAL A 11 5.28 -11.02 7.59
N ARG A 12 6.38 -11.64 8.03
CA ARG A 12 7.41 -10.95 8.83
C ARG A 12 8.12 -9.85 8.05
N ALA A 13 8.46 -10.10 6.79
CA ALA A 13 9.11 -9.13 5.92
C ALA A 13 8.22 -7.92 5.65
N VAL A 14 6.94 -8.15 5.37
CA VAL A 14 5.96 -7.07 5.13
C VAL A 14 5.69 -6.28 6.42
N GLY A 15 5.53 -6.96 7.56
CA GLY A 15 5.40 -6.30 8.87
C GLY A 15 6.60 -5.40 9.18
N ARG A 16 7.82 -5.91 8.95
CA ARG A 16 9.06 -5.14 9.07
C ARG A 16 9.10 -3.96 8.11
N TRP A 17 8.63 -4.15 6.89
CA TRP A 17 8.56 -3.05 5.93
C TRP A 17 7.60 -1.96 6.39
N PHE A 18 6.42 -2.29 6.94
CA PHE A 18 5.46 -1.30 7.44
C PHE A 18 5.93 -0.58 8.72
N TYR A 19 6.39 -1.31 9.72
CA TYR A 19 6.60 -0.78 11.08
C TYR A 19 8.07 -0.78 11.54
N GLY A 20 9.01 -1.16 10.68
CA GLY A 20 10.46 -1.19 10.98
C GLY A 20 10.90 -2.42 11.78
N GLN A 21 9.97 -3.18 12.33
CA GLN A 21 10.23 -4.41 13.10
C GLN A 21 9.33 -5.55 12.62
N ALA A 22 9.87 -6.76 12.62
CA ALA A 22 9.07 -7.95 12.32
C ALA A 22 8.12 -8.22 13.49
N PRO A 23 6.90 -8.72 13.22
CA PRO A 23 5.98 -9.16 14.26
C PRO A 23 6.60 -10.30 15.06
N ALA A 24 6.36 -10.32 16.37
CA ALA A 24 6.80 -11.36 17.27
C ALA A 24 6.15 -12.69 16.93
N GLN A 25 4.83 -12.68 16.73
CA GLN A 25 4.02 -13.85 16.38
C GLN A 25 3.40 -13.68 15.00
N VAL A 26 3.33 -14.77 14.23
CA VAL A 26 2.65 -14.79 12.94
C VAL A 26 1.44 -15.71 13.05
N THR A 27 0.28 -15.09 13.16
CA THR A 27 -1.02 -15.78 13.21
C THR A 27 -1.70 -15.73 11.84
N GLU A 28 -2.69 -16.59 11.61
CA GLU A 28 -3.51 -16.56 10.39
C GLU A 28 -4.29 -15.24 10.26
N GLU A 29 -4.76 -14.70 11.38
CA GLU A 29 -5.35 -13.36 11.49
C GLU A 29 -4.35 -12.28 11.04
N LEU A 30 -3.12 -12.31 11.56
CA LEU A 30 -2.10 -11.32 11.19
C LEU A 30 -1.76 -11.40 9.70
N ALA A 31 -1.67 -12.61 9.14
CA ALA A 31 -1.43 -12.80 7.71
C ALA A 31 -2.53 -12.16 6.86
N LYS A 32 -3.81 -12.30 7.25
CA LYS A 32 -4.93 -11.63 6.58
C LYS A 32 -4.84 -10.11 6.67
N VAL A 33 -4.58 -9.57 7.87
CA VAL A 33 -4.43 -8.12 8.08
C VAL A 33 -3.29 -7.57 7.21
N VAL A 34 -2.14 -8.27 7.17
CA VAL A 34 -0.99 -7.87 6.36
C VAL A 34 -1.30 -7.93 4.86
N ALA A 35 -2.00 -8.97 4.40
CA ALA A 35 -2.44 -9.08 3.01
C ALA A 35 -3.38 -7.92 2.63
N GLU A 36 -4.33 -7.59 3.49
CA GLU A 36 -5.25 -6.47 3.29
C GLU A 36 -4.51 -5.12 3.25
N MET A 37 -3.60 -4.89 4.19
CA MET A 37 -2.74 -3.70 4.19
C MET A 37 -1.96 -3.57 2.89
N MET A 38 -1.35 -4.66 2.39
CA MET A 38 -0.61 -4.63 1.15
C MET A 38 -1.50 -4.34 -0.06
N MET A 39 -2.68 -4.95 -0.11
CA MET A 39 -3.70 -4.66 -1.13
C MET A 39 -4.09 -3.17 -1.11
N LYS A 40 -4.37 -2.60 0.06
CA LYS A 40 -4.70 -1.17 0.21
C LYS A 40 -3.58 -0.25 -0.24
N VAL A 41 -2.32 -0.63 0.01
CA VAL A 41 -1.17 0.13 -0.48
C VAL A 41 -1.08 0.11 -1.99
N VAL A 42 -1.28 -1.05 -2.63
CA VAL A 42 -1.27 -1.17 -4.09
C VAL A 42 -2.41 -0.36 -4.70
N GLU A 43 -3.62 -0.48 -4.16
CA GLU A 43 -4.80 0.28 -4.60
C GLU A 43 -4.58 1.79 -4.46
N GLY A 44 -4.14 2.25 -3.29
CA GLY A 44 -3.88 3.66 -3.03
C GLY A 44 -2.76 4.22 -3.91
N SER A 45 -1.70 3.44 -4.15
CA SER A 45 -0.59 3.85 -5.01
C SER A 45 -1.03 3.97 -6.48
N ARG A 46 -1.88 3.05 -6.96
CA ARG A 46 -2.49 3.15 -8.29
C ARG A 46 -3.42 4.37 -8.41
N ALA A 47 -4.20 4.66 -7.37
CA ALA A 47 -5.05 5.85 -7.34
C ALA A 47 -4.24 7.15 -7.43
N MET A 48 -3.06 7.19 -6.80
CA MET A 48 -2.15 8.36 -6.86
C MET A 48 -1.62 8.63 -8.27
N HIS A 49 -1.57 7.64 -9.17
CA HIS A 49 -1.23 7.87 -10.59
C HIS A 49 -2.30 8.65 -11.35
N LEU A 50 -3.54 8.58 -10.88
CA LEU A 50 -4.69 9.24 -11.49
C LEU A 50 -4.88 10.67 -11.00
N VAL A 51 -4.18 11.08 -9.93
CA VAL A 51 -4.27 12.43 -9.40
C VAL A 51 -3.57 13.40 -10.38
N PRO A 52 -4.30 14.32 -11.02
CA PRO A 52 -3.69 15.28 -11.93
C PRO A 52 -2.82 16.25 -11.14
N ARG A 53 -1.61 16.54 -11.64
CA ARG A 53 -0.69 17.48 -10.99
C ARG A 53 -0.79 18.83 -11.69
N PRO A 54 -1.36 19.88 -11.05
CA PRO A 54 -1.51 21.18 -11.68
C PRO A 54 -0.15 21.81 -11.95
N THR A 55 0.10 22.15 -13.21
CA THR A 55 1.27 22.92 -13.66
C THR A 55 0.93 24.41 -13.60
N GLY A 56 0.82 24.98 -12.39
CA GLY A 56 0.87 26.42 -12.08
C GLY A 56 -0.07 27.40 -12.81
N GLY A 57 -0.87 26.98 -13.79
CA GLY A 57 -1.68 27.83 -14.66
C GLY A 57 -3.07 27.24 -14.91
N VAL A 58 -3.97 28.06 -15.45
CA VAL A 58 -5.38 27.70 -15.65
C VAL A 58 -5.50 26.52 -16.63
N PRO A 59 -6.10 25.40 -16.22
CA PRO A 59 -6.24 24.21 -17.07
C PRO A 59 -7.12 24.48 -18.29
N GLY A 60 -6.59 24.29 -19.51
CA GLY A 60 -7.35 24.23 -20.75
C GLY A 60 -7.63 22.80 -21.21
N VAL A 61 -8.39 22.62 -22.29
CA VAL A 61 -8.71 21.29 -22.85
C VAL A 61 -7.45 20.50 -23.25
N ALA A 62 -6.44 21.19 -23.82
CA ALA A 62 -5.15 20.59 -24.14
C ALA A 62 -4.40 20.08 -22.88
N TRP A 63 -4.57 20.76 -21.74
CA TRP A 63 -4.00 20.32 -20.47
C TRP A 63 -4.66 19.03 -19.98
N LEU A 64 -5.99 18.90 -20.10
CA LEU A 64 -6.71 17.67 -19.74
C LEU A 64 -6.24 16.46 -20.56
N CYS A 65 -6.09 16.62 -21.88
CA CYS A 65 -5.54 15.58 -22.74
C CYS A 65 -4.11 15.18 -22.31
N SER A 66 -3.26 16.16 -21.98
CA SER A 66 -1.90 15.89 -21.49
C SER A 66 -1.90 15.13 -20.16
N GLN A 67 -2.83 15.44 -19.25
CA GLN A 67 -2.96 14.72 -17.98
C GLN A 67 -3.47 13.29 -18.18
N ALA A 68 -4.39 13.06 -19.12
CA ALA A 68 -4.87 11.71 -19.44
C ALA A 68 -3.74 10.82 -19.98
N VAL A 69 -2.91 11.34 -20.89
CA VAL A 69 -1.74 10.60 -21.41
C VAL A 69 -0.72 10.34 -20.31
N GLN A 70 -0.44 11.35 -19.47
CA GLN A 70 0.49 11.18 -18.34
C GLN A 70 -0.03 10.19 -17.29
N ALA A 71 -1.32 10.21 -16.97
CA ALA A 71 -1.94 9.27 -16.05
C ALA A 71 -1.88 7.84 -16.61
N TRP A 72 -2.18 7.67 -17.90
CA TRP A 72 -2.05 6.38 -18.57
C TRP A 72 -0.62 5.84 -18.50
N TRP A 73 0.39 6.68 -18.81
CA TRP A 73 1.80 6.31 -18.74
C TRP A 73 2.24 5.93 -17.32
N ARG A 74 1.89 6.73 -16.30
CA ARG A 74 2.22 6.45 -14.89
C ARG A 74 1.63 5.12 -14.42
N THR A 75 0.41 4.81 -14.85
CA THR A 75 -0.28 3.57 -14.47
C THR A 75 0.38 2.33 -15.08
N HIS A 76 0.98 2.44 -16.27
CA HIS A 76 1.59 1.31 -16.98
C HIS A 76 3.11 1.17 -16.77
N HIS A 77 3.81 2.25 -16.39
CA HIS A 77 5.28 2.25 -16.29
C HIS A 77 5.83 2.47 -14.88
N GLU A 78 5.04 2.91 -13.90
CA GLU A 78 5.51 3.07 -12.52
C GLU A 78 4.76 2.12 -11.57
N GLU A 79 5.33 0.96 -11.25
CA GLU A 79 4.91 0.16 -10.08
C GLU A 79 5.57 0.69 -8.81
N ARG A 80 5.43 2.00 -8.55
CA ARG A 80 6.01 2.64 -7.36
C ARG A 80 5.00 2.73 -6.25
N VAL A 81 5.33 2.13 -5.11
CA VAL A 81 4.58 2.32 -3.87
C VAL A 81 4.88 3.70 -3.31
N TYR A 82 3.85 4.52 -3.13
CA TYR A 82 4.02 5.86 -2.56
C TYR A 82 4.20 5.78 -1.05
N TYR A 83 5.25 6.45 -0.54
CA TYR A 83 5.54 6.50 0.91
C TYR A 83 4.37 7.06 1.73
N ALA A 84 3.68 8.08 1.23
CA ALA A 84 2.51 8.66 1.89
C ALA A 84 1.34 7.66 2.01
N VAL A 85 1.09 6.86 0.96
CA VAL A 85 0.06 5.81 0.97
C VAL A 85 0.43 4.73 1.98
N LYS A 86 1.69 4.28 1.99
CA LYS A 86 2.20 3.33 2.98
C LYS A 86 1.97 3.83 4.41
N GLN A 87 2.34 5.09 4.71
CA GLN A 87 2.14 5.65 6.04
C GLN A 87 0.65 5.73 6.43
N ALA A 88 -0.21 6.17 5.51
CA ALA A 88 -1.65 6.26 5.76
C ALA A 88 -2.24 4.88 6.10
N VAL A 89 -1.91 3.85 5.33
CA VAL A 89 -2.34 2.47 5.58
C VAL A 89 -1.76 1.96 6.91
N ALA A 90 -0.47 2.17 7.17
CA ALA A 90 0.17 1.76 8.42
C ALA A 90 -0.51 2.38 9.66
N MET A 91 -0.88 3.66 9.58
CA MET A 91 -1.60 4.33 10.67
C MET A 91 -3.02 3.79 10.85
N GLY A 92 -3.74 3.57 9.75
CA GLY A 92 -5.12 3.08 9.78
C GLY A 92 -5.25 1.66 10.34
N TYR A 93 -4.26 0.79 10.09
CA TYR A 93 -4.25 -0.60 10.52
C TYR A 93 -3.45 -0.86 11.81
N LYS A 94 -2.88 0.18 12.43
CA LYS A 94 -1.98 0.02 13.59
C LYS A 94 -2.61 -0.77 14.74
N SER A 95 -3.87 -0.48 15.08
CA SER A 95 -4.59 -1.17 16.15
C SER A 95 -4.91 -2.61 15.76
N THR A 96 -5.48 -2.80 14.57
CA THR A 96 -5.88 -4.13 14.06
C THR A 96 -4.68 -5.06 13.92
N TYR A 97 -3.55 -4.54 13.45
CA TYR A 97 -2.30 -5.28 13.36
C TYR A 97 -1.80 -5.72 14.74
N ALA A 98 -1.78 -4.82 15.72
CA ALA A 98 -1.33 -5.14 17.07
C ALA A 98 -2.23 -6.17 17.76
N MET A 99 -3.56 -6.09 17.55
CA MET A 99 -4.51 -7.10 18.06
C MET A 99 -4.27 -8.47 17.41
N ALA A 100 -4.17 -8.51 16.08
CA ALA A 100 -3.93 -9.73 15.34
C ALA A 100 -2.59 -10.40 15.69
N GLU A 101 -1.55 -9.60 15.99
CA GLU A 101 -0.26 -10.07 16.48
C GLU A 101 -0.36 -10.69 17.88
N MET A 102 -1.24 -10.17 18.75
CA MET A 102 -1.53 -10.74 20.07
C MET A 102 -2.44 -11.99 20.00
N GLY A 103 -2.97 -12.32 18.83
CA GLY A 103 -3.93 -13.40 18.64
C GLY A 103 -5.32 -13.08 19.19
N LEU A 104 -5.67 -11.78 19.24
CA LEU A 104 -6.94 -11.24 19.71
C LEU A 104 -7.85 -10.82 18.55
#